data_AF-A0AAV6SNU5-F1
#
_entry.id   AF-A0AAV6SNU5-F1
#
_cell.length_a   1.000
_cell.length_b   1.000
_cell.length_c   1.000
_cell.angle_alpha   90.00
_cell.angle_beta   90.00
_cell.angle_gamma   90.00
#
_symmetry.space_group_name_H-M   'P 1'
#
loop_
_entity.id
_entity.type
_entity.pdbx_description
1 polymer ?
#
loop_
_entity_poly.entity_id
_entity_poly.type
_entity_poly.pdbx_seq_one_letter_code
_entity_poly.pdbx_strand_id
1 'polypeptide(L)'
;MEECVYLRFDSYDFDSDQRFKDGLKILHHNNNNSDGNRLKDMKLFFYNRFVEPIDQSGYKQWSSASPPLTQMDSRVQQQDQETPSERDCETSKNQASETSAETEVTQLSFAEVMRLIQEGKEVPGAIKLDIKPSNQSATPSQMERILKPWENASSSKEVQCLGINGAVGGRGHWADA
;
A
#
# COMPACT_ATOMS: atom_id res chain seq x y z
N MET A 1 -3.72 -5.61 34.77
CA MET A 1 -4.75 -4.57 34.53
C MET A 1 -5.18 -4.52 33.06
N GLU A 2 -4.41 -5.09 32.12
CA GLU A 2 -4.76 -5.19 30.69
C GLU A 2 -5.80 -6.28 30.38
N GLU A 3 -5.86 -7.34 31.19
CA GLU A 3 -6.85 -8.43 31.04
C GLU A 3 -8.30 -7.93 31.12
N CYS A 4 -8.56 -6.86 31.89
CA CYS A 4 -9.88 -6.25 31.98
C CYS A 4 -10.32 -5.61 30.65
N VAL A 5 -9.38 -5.12 29.84
CA VAL A 5 -9.66 -4.49 28.53
C VAL A 5 -9.99 -5.56 27.50
N TYR A 6 -9.28 -6.69 27.54
CA TYR A 6 -9.55 -7.83 26.65
C TYR A 6 -10.93 -8.46 26.91
N LEU A 7 -11.31 -8.63 28.18
CA LEU A 7 -12.65 -9.09 28.55
C LEU A 7 -13.74 -8.11 28.09
N ARG A 8 -13.51 -6.81 28.25
CA ARG A 8 -14.46 -5.78 27.78
C ARG A 8 -14.62 -5.81 26.26
N PHE A 9 -13.54 -5.97 25.51
CA PHE A 9 -13.58 -6.17 24.07
C PHE A 9 -14.40 -7.40 23.68
N ASP A 10 -14.18 -8.54 24.35
CA ASP A 10 -14.86 -9.81 24.04
C ASP A 10 -16.35 -9.76 24.37
N SER A 11 -16.73 -9.03 25.42
CA SER A 11 -18.12 -8.78 25.81
C SER A 11 -18.81 -7.63 25.08
N TYR A 12 -18.10 -6.90 24.21
CA TYR A 12 -18.65 -5.72 23.54
C TYR A 12 -19.65 -6.13 22.44
N ASP A 13 -20.85 -5.56 22.51
CA ASP A 13 -21.93 -5.84 21.57
C ASP A 13 -21.79 -5.01 20.28
N PHE A 14 -21.03 -5.54 19.32
CA PHE A 14 -20.84 -4.95 18.00
C PHE A 14 -22.12 -4.95 17.13
N ASP A 15 -23.08 -5.82 17.40
CA ASP A 15 -24.29 -5.98 16.57
C ASP A 15 -25.36 -4.91 16.88
N SER A 16 -25.27 -4.32 18.07
CA SER A 16 -26.08 -3.17 18.49
C SER A 16 -25.51 -1.81 18.06
N ASP A 17 -24.20 -1.69 17.78
CA ASP A 17 -23.60 -0.40 17.40
C ASP A 17 -23.87 -0.04 15.92
N GLN A 18 -24.67 1.01 15.69
CA GLN A 18 -25.01 1.47 14.34
C GLN A 18 -23.82 1.97 13.54
N ARG A 19 -22.81 2.58 14.18
CA ARG A 19 -21.61 3.10 13.47
C ARG A 19 -20.81 1.94 12.91
N PHE A 20 -20.69 0.86 13.67
CA PHE A 20 -20.02 -0.36 13.22
C PHE A 20 -20.78 -1.00 12.06
N LYS A 21 -22.11 -1.11 12.16
CA LYS A 21 -22.97 -1.64 11.08
C LYS A 21 -22.91 -0.82 9.80
N ASP A 22 -22.93 0.50 9.92
CA ASP A 22 -22.82 1.38 8.77
C ASP A 22 -21.44 1.28 8.12
N GLY A 23 -20.37 1.15 8.92
CA GLY A 23 -19.02 0.86 8.42
C GLY A 23 -18.93 -0.48 7.67
N LEU A 24 -19.62 -1.53 8.15
CA LEU A 24 -19.66 -2.83 7.49
C LEU A 24 -20.40 -2.79 6.14
N LYS A 25 -21.45 -1.97 5.99
CA LYS A 25 -22.18 -1.82 4.72
C LYS A 25 -21.28 -1.28 3.60
N ILE A 26 -20.33 -0.39 3.94
CA ILE A 26 -19.34 0.15 2.99
C ILE A 26 -18.39 -0.96 2.52
N LEU A 27 -18.05 -1.91 3.39
CA LEU A 27 -17.11 -2.99 3.07
C LEU A 27 -17.76 -4.17 2.33
N HIS A 28 -19.01 -4.50 2.65
CA HIS A 28 -19.76 -5.60 2.02
C HIS A 28 -19.97 -5.42 0.51
N HIS A 29 -19.76 -4.23 -0.02
CA HIS A 29 -19.94 -3.94 -1.45
C HIS A 29 -18.84 -4.54 -2.34
N ASN A 30 -17.75 -5.09 -1.80
CA ASN A 30 -16.58 -5.49 -2.60
C ASN A 30 -16.08 -6.94 -2.45
N ASN A 31 -16.54 -7.77 -1.50
CA ASN A 31 -16.11 -9.18 -1.46
C ASN A 31 -17.01 -10.04 -0.57
N ASN A 32 -17.52 -11.16 -1.12
CA ASN A 32 -18.39 -12.11 -0.42
C ASN A 32 -17.64 -13.16 0.40
N ASN A 33 -16.29 -13.12 0.47
CA ASN A 33 -15.55 -14.05 1.31
C ASN A 33 -15.39 -13.48 2.73
N SER A 34 -16.26 -13.95 3.62
CA SER A 34 -16.21 -13.63 5.05
C SER A 34 -15.10 -14.46 5.70
N ASP A 35 -13.86 -14.05 5.49
CA ASP A 35 -12.74 -14.59 6.26
C ASP A 35 -12.98 -14.19 7.73
N GLY A 36 -13.27 -15.15 8.62
CA GLY A 36 -13.55 -14.87 10.04
C GLY A 36 -12.45 -14.05 10.73
N ASN A 37 -11.22 -14.11 10.21
CA ASN A 37 -10.11 -13.27 10.66
C ASN A 37 -10.31 -11.79 10.31
N ARG A 38 -10.82 -11.44 9.10
CA ARG A 38 -11.06 -10.05 8.69
C ARG A 38 -12.10 -9.38 9.59
N LEU A 39 -13.16 -10.10 9.97
CA LEU A 39 -14.17 -9.56 10.87
C LEU A 39 -13.61 -9.26 12.26
N LYS A 40 -12.79 -10.16 12.81
CA LYS A 40 -12.12 -9.95 14.10
C LYS A 40 -11.17 -8.76 14.06
N ASP A 41 -10.35 -8.65 13.02
CA ASP A 41 -9.43 -7.52 12.87
C ASP A 41 -10.18 -6.18 12.72
N MET A 42 -11.34 -6.17 12.05
CA MET A 42 -12.21 -4.99 11.99
C MET A 42 -12.83 -4.62 13.32
N LYS A 43 -13.37 -5.60 14.06
CA LYS A 43 -13.91 -5.39 15.41
C LYS A 43 -12.84 -4.77 16.30
N LEU A 44 -11.62 -5.31 16.24
CA LEU A 44 -10.48 -4.83 17.01
C LEU A 44 -10.08 -3.40 16.62
N PHE A 45 -10.00 -3.10 15.32
CA PHE A 45 -9.71 -1.75 14.84
C PHE A 45 -10.76 -0.73 15.29
N PHE A 46 -12.04 -1.06 15.15
CA PHE A 46 -13.14 -0.20 15.57
C PHE A 46 -13.07 0.08 17.07
N TYR A 47 -12.93 -0.97 17.88
CA TYR A 47 -12.87 -0.84 19.33
C TYR A 47 -11.68 0.03 19.76
N ASN A 48 -10.49 -0.21 19.19
CA ASN A 48 -9.29 0.59 19.43
C ASN A 48 -9.48 2.07 19.04
N ARG A 49 -10.23 2.34 17.97
CA ARG A 49 -10.42 3.69 17.43
C ARG A 49 -11.49 4.51 18.15
N PHE A 50 -12.55 3.86 18.63
CA PHE A 50 -13.78 4.54 19.07
C PHE A 50 -14.25 4.20 20.48
N VAL A 51 -13.81 3.09 21.07
CA VAL A 51 -14.25 2.65 22.41
C VAL A 51 -13.14 2.83 23.42
N GLU A 52 -12.05 2.10 23.26
CA GLU A 52 -10.91 2.14 24.15
C GLU A 52 -9.68 1.54 23.46
N PRO A 53 -8.48 2.13 23.64
CA PRO A 53 -7.26 1.57 23.09
C PRO A 53 -6.99 0.15 23.60
N ILE A 54 -6.67 -0.75 22.68
CA ILE A 54 -6.39 -2.15 22.97
C ILE A 54 -5.17 -2.59 22.17
N ASP A 55 -4.22 -3.25 22.84
CA ASP A 55 -3.05 -3.80 22.15
C ASP A 55 -3.44 -5.06 21.36
N GLN A 56 -3.16 -5.03 20.06
CA GLN A 56 -3.51 -6.11 19.15
C GLN A 56 -2.66 -7.36 19.39
N SER A 57 -1.36 -7.19 19.66
CA SER A 57 -0.47 -8.32 19.98
C SER A 57 -0.89 -9.01 21.27
N GLY A 58 -1.10 -8.23 22.33
CA GLY A 58 -1.50 -8.74 23.64
C GLY A 58 -2.86 -9.42 23.60
N TYR A 59 -3.84 -8.88 22.87
CA TYR A 59 -5.14 -9.56 22.70
C TYR A 59 -5.02 -10.89 21.96
N LYS A 60 -4.19 -10.98 20.90
CA LYS A 60 -3.96 -12.26 20.18
C LYS A 60 -3.30 -13.30 21.08
N GLN A 61 -2.37 -12.89 21.93
CA GLN A 61 -1.72 -13.78 22.88
C GLN A 61 -2.68 -14.22 24.00
N TRP A 62 -3.45 -13.28 24.56
CA TRP A 62 -4.46 -13.56 25.59
C TRP A 62 -5.56 -14.50 25.07
N SER A 63 -6.08 -14.26 23.87
CA SER A 63 -7.12 -15.10 23.25
C SER A 63 -6.63 -16.50 22.85
N SER A 64 -5.31 -16.68 22.67
CA SER A 64 -4.72 -18.00 22.42
C SER A 64 -4.43 -18.77 23.72
N ALA A 65 -4.29 -18.06 24.84
CA ALA A 65 -3.98 -18.62 26.15
C ALA A 65 -5.22 -18.83 27.04
N SER A 66 -6.33 -18.13 26.76
CA SER A 66 -7.57 -18.28 27.49
C SER A 66 -8.29 -19.59 27.09
N PRO A 67 -8.83 -20.36 28.07
CA PRO A 67 -9.74 -21.46 27.75
C PRO A 67 -10.92 -20.92 26.96
N PRO A 68 -11.39 -21.59 25.88
CA PRO A 68 -12.50 -21.10 25.09
C PRO A 68 -13.77 -21.09 25.95
N LEU A 69 -14.10 -19.91 26.51
CA LEU A 69 -15.41 -19.68 27.10
C LEU A 69 -16.38 -19.50 25.94
N THR A 70 -16.97 -20.62 25.52
CA THR A 70 -18.24 -20.70 24.78
C THR A 70 -18.30 -19.92 23.46
N GLN A 71 -17.85 -20.57 22.39
CA GLN A 71 -18.61 -20.58 21.13
C GLN A 71 -19.20 -21.99 20.98
N MET A 72 -20.40 -22.20 21.51
CA MET A 72 -21.17 -23.40 21.19
C MET A 72 -21.64 -23.29 19.73
N ASP A 73 -21.05 -24.08 18.84
CA ASP A 73 -21.70 -25.27 18.27
C ASP A 73 -20.75 -25.95 17.25
N SER A 74 -20.71 -27.29 17.32
CA SER A 74 -20.27 -28.24 16.29
C SER A 74 -18.83 -28.18 15.74
N ARG A 75 -17.95 -29.07 16.24
CA ARG A 75 -17.50 -30.29 15.52
C ARG A 75 -16.56 -31.16 16.37
N VAL A 76 -16.88 -32.45 16.42
CA VAL A 76 -16.18 -33.53 17.13
C VAL A 76 -14.96 -34.03 16.32
N GLN A 77 -13.83 -34.21 17.02
CA GLN A 77 -12.62 -35.05 16.76
C GLN A 77 -11.81 -34.73 15.47
N GLN A 78 -10.46 -34.74 15.46
CA GLN A 78 -9.55 -35.66 16.14
C GLN A 78 -8.10 -35.09 16.14
N GLN A 79 -7.44 -35.22 17.29
CA GLN A 79 -5.98 -35.29 17.52
C GLN A 79 -5.36 -36.39 16.62
N ASP A 80 -4.11 -36.35 16.12
CA ASP A 80 -2.85 -36.34 16.85
C ASP A 80 -1.64 -36.40 15.86
N GLN A 81 -0.46 -36.04 16.39
CA GLN A 81 0.91 -36.49 16.03
C GLN A 81 1.82 -35.70 15.05
N GLU A 82 2.76 -34.98 15.69
CA GLU A 82 4.23 -35.18 15.67
C GLU A 82 5.06 -35.10 14.36
N THR A 83 6.02 -34.15 14.38
CA THR A 83 7.24 -33.93 13.58
C THR A 83 8.19 -35.15 13.48
N PRO A 84 9.37 -35.10 12.79
CA PRO A 84 9.86 -34.32 11.62
C PRO A 84 10.55 -35.24 10.56
N SER A 85 10.78 -34.80 9.31
CA SER A 85 11.94 -35.32 8.54
C SER A 85 12.28 -34.48 7.31
N GLU A 86 13.58 -34.25 7.21
CA GLU A 86 14.37 -33.53 6.23
C GLU A 86 14.25 -34.10 4.80
N ARG A 87 14.35 -33.24 3.78
CA ARG A 87 14.96 -33.62 2.50
C ARG A 87 15.46 -32.41 1.73
N ASP A 88 16.78 -32.28 1.74
CA ASP A 88 17.58 -31.48 0.82
C ASP A 88 17.46 -32.05 -0.61
N CYS A 89 17.47 -31.19 -1.62
CA CYS A 89 17.76 -31.57 -3.00
C CYS A 89 18.43 -30.41 -3.75
N GLU A 90 19.74 -30.52 -3.88
CA GLU A 90 20.61 -29.69 -4.71
C GLU A 90 20.43 -29.93 -6.22
N THR A 91 20.54 -28.82 -6.97
CA THR A 91 21.30 -28.64 -8.22
C THR A 91 20.98 -29.49 -9.47
N SER A 92 20.39 -28.85 -10.50
CA SER A 92 21.02 -28.77 -11.84
C SER A 92 20.32 -27.85 -12.86
N LYS A 93 21.05 -26.79 -13.22
CA LYS A 93 21.48 -26.38 -14.58
C LYS A 93 20.50 -26.34 -15.78
N ASN A 94 20.45 -25.13 -16.34
CA ASN A 94 20.45 -24.74 -17.76
C ASN A 94 19.13 -24.87 -18.53
N GLN A 95 18.65 -23.75 -19.10
CA GLN A 95 18.79 -23.49 -20.55
C GLN A 95 18.27 -22.06 -20.87
N ALA A 96 19.10 -21.30 -21.58
CA ALA A 96 18.70 -20.08 -22.27
C ALA A 96 17.86 -20.45 -23.49
N SER A 97 16.72 -19.80 -23.67
CA SER A 97 16.08 -19.67 -24.98
C SER A 97 15.14 -18.48 -24.98
N GLU A 98 15.43 -17.62 -25.94
CA GLU A 98 14.82 -16.36 -26.28
C GLU A 98 13.44 -16.60 -26.94
N THR A 99 12.67 -15.51 -27.07
CA THR A 99 11.52 -15.32 -27.99
C THR A 99 10.13 -15.30 -27.34
N SER A 100 9.69 -14.07 -27.05
CA SER A 100 8.41 -13.49 -27.50
C SER A 100 7.18 -14.41 -27.51
N ALA A 101 6.32 -14.29 -26.49
CA ALA A 101 4.90 -13.92 -26.62
C ALA A 101 4.16 -14.15 -25.28
N GLU A 102 3.21 -13.26 -25.00
CA GLU A 102 2.09 -13.44 -24.07
C GLU A 102 2.45 -13.70 -22.59
N THR A 103 2.65 -12.63 -21.82
CA THR A 103 2.91 -12.71 -20.38
C THR A 103 1.65 -13.11 -19.60
N GLU A 104 1.56 -14.38 -19.22
CA GLU A 104 0.79 -14.79 -18.04
C GLU A 104 1.35 -14.06 -16.81
N VAL A 105 0.46 -13.37 -16.08
CA VAL A 105 0.83 -12.57 -14.90
C VAL A 105 1.11 -13.50 -13.72
N THR A 106 2.30 -14.12 -13.72
CA THR A 106 2.77 -14.89 -12.56
C THR A 106 3.11 -13.91 -11.45
N GLN A 107 2.43 -14.03 -10.29
CA GLN A 107 2.72 -13.19 -9.13
C GLN A 107 4.10 -13.54 -8.56
N LEU A 108 5.04 -12.59 -8.65
CA LEU A 108 6.38 -12.73 -8.07
C LEU A 108 6.43 -12.19 -6.64
N SER A 109 7.33 -12.74 -5.82
CA SER A 109 7.61 -12.20 -4.49
C SER A 109 8.40 -10.89 -4.58
N PHE A 110 8.38 -10.07 -3.52
CA PHE A 110 9.11 -8.80 -3.49
C PHE A 110 10.62 -8.95 -3.72
N ALA A 111 11.24 -9.98 -3.11
CA ALA A 111 12.67 -10.24 -3.28
C ALA A 111 13.01 -10.56 -4.73
N GLU A 112 12.14 -11.30 -5.41
CA GLU A 112 12.30 -11.68 -6.80
C GLU A 112 12.16 -10.46 -7.73
N VAL A 113 11.18 -9.59 -7.48
CA VAL A 113 11.06 -8.31 -8.18
C VAL A 113 12.32 -7.45 -8.02
N MET A 114 12.87 -7.36 -6.80
CA MET A 114 14.10 -6.61 -6.54
C MET A 114 15.31 -7.19 -7.26
N ARG A 115 15.40 -8.52 -7.33
CA ARG A 115 16.45 -9.19 -8.11
C ARG A 115 16.33 -8.88 -9.60
N LEU A 116 15.12 -8.92 -10.17
CA LEU A 116 14.90 -8.53 -11.57
C LEU A 116 15.34 -7.10 -11.84
N ILE A 117 15.03 -6.16 -10.93
CA ILE A 117 15.47 -4.76 -11.03
C ILE A 117 16.99 -4.65 -10.99
N GLN A 118 17.65 -5.34 -10.04
CA GLN A 118 19.11 -5.32 -9.90
C GLN A 118 19.84 -5.94 -11.09
N GLU A 119 19.29 -7.02 -11.66
CA GLU A 119 19.81 -7.67 -12.86
C GLU A 119 19.46 -6.91 -14.15
N GLY A 120 18.64 -5.84 -14.07
CA GLY A 120 18.18 -5.07 -15.22
C GLY A 120 17.18 -5.81 -16.12
N LYS A 121 16.53 -6.85 -15.59
CA LYS A 121 15.49 -7.63 -16.28
C LYS A 121 14.14 -6.93 -16.17
N GLU A 122 13.28 -7.20 -17.14
CA GLU A 122 11.94 -6.64 -17.17
C GLU A 122 11.06 -7.24 -16.06
N VAL A 123 10.29 -6.38 -15.39
CA VAL A 123 9.36 -6.79 -14.34
C VAL A 123 8.04 -7.20 -14.99
N PRO A 124 7.50 -8.41 -14.70
CA PRO A 124 6.21 -8.83 -15.22
C PRO A 124 5.10 -7.83 -14.90
N GLY A 125 4.27 -7.55 -15.90
CA GLY A 125 3.18 -6.55 -15.80
C GLY A 125 3.62 -5.10 -16.04
N ALA A 126 4.92 -4.81 -16.19
CA ALA A 126 5.38 -3.50 -16.60
C ALA A 126 5.18 -3.30 -18.12
N ILE A 127 4.68 -2.14 -18.52
CA ILE A 127 4.49 -1.78 -19.93
C ILE A 127 5.60 -0.82 -20.34
N LYS A 128 6.45 -1.22 -21.29
CA LYS A 128 7.44 -0.34 -21.92
C LYS A 128 6.75 0.57 -22.92
N LEU A 129 6.48 1.80 -22.52
CA LEU A 129 6.05 2.85 -23.43
C LEU A 129 7.25 3.29 -24.28
N ASP A 130 7.09 3.34 -25.61
CA ASP A 130 8.11 3.90 -26.50
C ASP A 130 8.10 5.44 -26.41
N ILE A 131 8.63 5.96 -25.31
CA ILE A 131 8.81 7.38 -25.10
C ILE A 131 10.16 7.82 -25.65
N LYS A 132 10.16 8.81 -26.54
CA LYS A 132 11.39 9.47 -27.00
C LYS A 132 11.65 10.74 -26.19
N PRO A 133 12.88 10.95 -25.68
CA PRO A 133 13.24 12.23 -25.09
C PRO A 133 13.01 13.36 -26.11
N SER A 134 12.16 14.31 -25.76
CA SER A 134 11.91 15.50 -26.55
C SER A 134 12.57 16.69 -25.85
N ASN A 135 13.46 17.39 -26.54
CA ASN A 135 14.06 18.64 -26.07
C ASN A 135 13.22 19.86 -26.48
N GLN A 136 11.95 19.67 -26.84
CA GLN A 136 11.06 20.79 -27.13
C GLN A 136 10.77 21.58 -25.85
N SER A 137 10.56 22.89 -26.01
CA SER A 137 10.12 23.75 -24.91
C SER A 137 8.82 23.21 -24.30
N ALA A 138 8.71 23.24 -22.97
CA ALA A 138 7.51 22.84 -22.27
C ALA A 138 6.27 23.55 -22.84
N THR A 139 5.15 22.83 -22.98
CA THR A 139 3.88 23.43 -23.40
C THR A 139 3.44 24.46 -22.35
N PRO A 140 3.27 25.75 -22.71
CA PRO A 140 2.80 26.74 -21.76
C PRO A 140 1.35 26.43 -21.36
N SER A 141 1.03 26.61 -20.08
CA SER A 141 -0.34 26.44 -19.59
C SER A 141 -1.26 27.47 -20.24
N GLN A 142 -2.27 27.00 -20.96
CA GLN A 142 -3.39 27.81 -21.43
C GLN A 142 -4.54 27.89 -20.41
N MET A 143 -4.43 27.15 -19.30
CA MET A 143 -5.46 27.12 -18.26
C MET A 143 -5.41 28.40 -17.44
N GLU A 144 -6.55 29.07 -17.30
CA GLU A 144 -6.69 30.21 -16.39
C GLU A 144 -6.43 29.77 -14.95
N ARG A 145 -5.74 30.62 -14.18
CA ARG A 145 -5.51 30.36 -12.76
C ARG A 145 -6.84 30.42 -12.02
N ILE A 146 -7.31 29.29 -11.52
CA ILE A 146 -8.39 29.26 -10.54
C ILE A 146 -7.88 29.86 -9.24
N LEU A 147 -8.50 30.96 -8.83
CA LEU A 147 -8.19 31.59 -7.57
C LEU A 147 -8.60 30.67 -6.42
N LYS A 148 -7.74 30.58 -5.41
CA LYS A 148 -8.10 29.91 -4.16
C LYS A 148 -9.29 30.64 -3.52
N PRO A 149 -10.15 29.95 -2.73
CA PRO A 149 -11.36 30.56 -2.15
C PRO A 149 -11.09 31.79 -1.27
N TRP A 150 -9.87 31.97 -0.79
CA TRP A 150 -9.42 33.10 0.02
C TRP A 150 -8.70 34.20 -0.76
N GLU A 151 -8.58 34.08 -2.09
CA GLU A 151 -7.95 35.08 -2.95
C GLU A 151 -8.99 36.11 -3.44
N ASN A 152 -8.87 37.35 -2.97
CA ASN A 152 -9.70 38.45 -3.46
C ASN A 152 -9.20 38.90 -4.84
N ALA A 153 -10.10 38.98 -5.82
CA ALA A 153 -9.82 39.34 -7.22
C ALA A 153 -9.11 40.71 -7.42
N SER A 154 -9.05 41.54 -6.39
CA SER A 154 -8.45 42.88 -6.40
C SER A 154 -6.93 42.91 -6.13
N SER A 155 -6.29 41.76 -5.89
CA SER A 155 -4.87 41.69 -5.50
C SER A 155 -3.91 41.23 -6.61
N SER A 156 -4.38 41.10 -7.85
CA SER A 156 -3.55 40.78 -9.00
C SER A 156 -2.76 42.01 -9.48
N LYS A 157 -1.73 42.41 -8.73
CA LYS A 157 -0.63 43.16 -9.34
C LYS A 157 0.26 42.17 -10.05
N GLU A 158 0.12 42.19 -11.37
CA GLU A 158 1.03 41.66 -12.37
C GLU A 158 2.50 41.77 -11.91
N VAL A 159 3.09 40.64 -11.51
CA VAL A 159 4.54 40.51 -11.48
C VAL A 159 4.94 40.14 -12.90
N GLN A 160 5.09 41.15 -13.74
CA GLN A 160 5.90 41.03 -14.95
C GLN A 160 7.32 40.70 -14.50
N CYS A 161 7.74 39.45 -14.67
CA CYS A 161 9.15 39.12 -14.73
C CYS A 161 9.70 39.79 -15.99
N LEU A 162 10.09 41.06 -15.88
CA LEU A 162 10.84 41.75 -16.92
C LEU A 162 12.13 40.96 -17.13
N GLY A 163 12.21 40.31 -18.30
CA GLY A 163 13.44 39.73 -18.79
C GLY A 163 14.52 40.79 -18.75
N ILE A 164 15.60 40.49 -18.01
CA ILE A 164 16.82 41.26 -18.04
C ILE A 164 17.35 41.25 -19.48
N ASN A 165 17.09 42.31 -20.23
CA ASN A 165 17.73 42.53 -21.52
C ASN A 165 19.23 42.66 -21.26
N GLY A 166 19.98 41.64 -21.67
CA GLY A 166 21.43 41.64 -21.65
C GLY A 166 21.97 42.71 -22.60
N ALA A 167 22.41 43.82 -22.03
CA ALA A 167 23.27 44.79 -22.70
C ALA A 167 24.47 45.04 -21.79
N VAL A 168 25.58 44.33 -22.03
CA VAL A 168 26.90 44.83 -21.68
C VAL A 168 27.86 44.46 -22.80
N GLY A 169 28.33 45.49 -23.50
CA GLY A 169 29.42 45.39 -24.44
C GLY A 169 30.72 45.10 -23.70
N GLY A 170 31.53 44.21 -24.26
CA GLY A 170 32.88 43.94 -23.78
C GLY A 170 33.71 43.40 -24.93
N ARG A 171 34.33 44.30 -25.70
CA ARG A 171 35.44 43.96 -26.61
C ARG A 171 36.63 43.55 -25.75
N GLY A 172 36.78 42.25 -25.51
CA GLY A 172 37.98 41.65 -24.93
C GLY A 172 38.86 41.10 -26.03
N HIS A 173 39.93 41.83 -26.33
CA HIS A 173 41.01 41.52 -27.25
C HIS A 173 41.79 40.31 -26.73
N TRP A 174 41.83 39.20 -27.47
CA TRP A 174 42.72 38.07 -27.16
C TRP A 174 44.12 38.42 -27.67
N ALA A 175 45.06 38.59 -26.75
CA ALA A 175 46.48 38.68 -27.08
C ALA A 175 47.15 37.32 -26.82
N ASP A 176 47.90 36.86 -27.81
CA ASP A 176 48.87 35.77 -27.77
C ASP A 176 49.86 35.89 -26.60
N ALA A 177 50.15 34.76 -25.96
CA ALA A 177 51.49 34.31 -25.56
C ALA A 177 51.43 32.87 -25.02
#